data_AF-A0A343J0F3-F1
#
_entry.id   AF-A0A343J0F3-F1
#
_cell.length_a   1.000
_cell.length_b   1.000
_cell.length_c   1.000
_cell.angle_alpha   90.00
_cell.angle_beta   90.00
_cell.angle_gamma   90.00
#
_symmetry.space_group_name_H-M   'P 1'
#
loop_
_entity.id
_entity.type
_entity.pdbx_description
1 polymer ?
#
loop_
_entity_poly.entity_id
_entity_poly.type
_entity_poly.pdbx_seq_one_letter_code
_entity_poly.pdbx_strand_id
1 'polypeptide(L)'
;MKKVVLIALALGLSLPAMASEKVIDMYKSENCGCCSLWGKAMEKDGFEVRTHIMNDQALSALKEKHAIPAGLRSCHTAVAGNLIIEGHVPATTIHKAMQSGSGIYGLATPVCQQEVLEWRWEPEKRLTMLSHSHRMEVKKSSSESNSQRNG
;
A
#
# COMPACT_ATOMS: atom_id res chain seq x y z
N MET A 1 39.35 -46.90 31.00
CA MET A 1 39.69 -45.72 30.16
C MET A 1 38.48 -45.41 29.28
N LYS A 2 37.61 -44.48 29.70
CA LYS A 2 36.33 -44.19 29.03
C LYS A 2 36.55 -43.11 27.95
N LYS A 3 36.21 -43.46 26.70
CA LYS A 3 36.22 -42.57 25.54
C LYS A 3 35.09 -41.54 25.71
N VAL A 4 35.43 -40.26 25.82
CA VAL A 4 34.45 -39.17 25.80
C VAL A 4 34.31 -38.73 24.35
N VAL A 5 33.24 -39.18 23.71
CA VAL A 5 32.81 -38.71 22.38
C VAL A 5 32.00 -37.44 22.61
N LEU A 6 32.54 -36.29 22.24
CA LEU A 6 31.81 -35.02 22.23
C LEU A 6 31.02 -34.92 20.92
N ILE A 7 29.73 -35.22 21.00
CA ILE A 7 28.76 -34.93 19.93
C ILE A 7 28.40 -33.45 20.08
N ALA A 8 28.95 -32.60 19.22
CA ALA A 8 28.53 -31.21 19.08
C ALA A 8 27.14 -31.18 18.40
N LEU A 9 26.10 -31.05 19.22
CA LEU A 9 24.73 -30.89 18.77
C LEU A 9 24.58 -29.47 18.22
N ALA A 10 24.73 -29.31 16.90
CA ALA A 10 24.38 -28.07 16.21
C ALA A 10 22.85 -27.90 16.23
N LEU A 11 22.34 -27.23 17.27
CA LEU A 11 20.97 -26.71 17.25
C LEU A 11 20.89 -25.66 16.14
N GLY A 12 20.25 -26.01 15.03
CA GLY A 12 19.85 -25.05 14.01
C GLY A 12 18.91 -24.02 14.63
N LEU A 13 19.36 -22.77 14.76
CA LEU A 13 18.46 -21.66 15.05
C LEU A 13 17.52 -21.49 13.85
N SER A 14 16.31 -22.02 13.95
CA SER A 14 15.19 -21.55 13.11
C SER A 14 14.95 -20.09 13.46
N LEU A 15 15.42 -19.17 12.62
CA LEU A 15 14.93 -17.81 12.67
C LEU A 15 13.42 -17.85 12.37
N PRO A 16 12.58 -17.20 13.19
CA PRO A 16 11.19 -17.02 12.81
C PRO A 16 11.18 -16.23 11.51
N ALA A 17 10.66 -16.84 10.45
CA ALA A 17 10.25 -16.10 9.28
C ALA A 17 9.16 -15.15 9.76
N MET A 18 9.49 -13.86 9.87
CA MET A 18 8.49 -12.80 10.04
C MET A 18 7.67 -12.81 8.75
N ALA A 19 6.65 -13.66 8.71
CA ALA A 19 5.61 -13.59 7.72
C ALA A 19 5.00 -12.20 7.92
N SER A 20 5.33 -11.26 7.03
CA SER A 20 4.65 -9.97 6.97
C SER A 20 3.17 -10.32 6.78
N GLU A 21 2.40 -10.20 7.85
CA GLU A 21 0.97 -10.40 7.81
C GLU A 21 0.44 -9.48 6.70
N LYS A 22 -0.31 -10.06 5.74
CA LYS A 22 -0.75 -9.36 4.53
C LYS A 22 -1.91 -8.44 4.87
N VAL A 23 -1.70 -7.53 5.81
CA VAL A 23 -2.71 -6.61 6.31
C VAL A 23 -2.73 -5.36 5.44
N ILE A 24 -3.92 -4.95 5.03
CA ILE A 24 -4.19 -3.72 4.30
C ILE A 24 -5.16 -2.87 5.12
N ASP A 25 -4.73 -1.66 5.50
CA ASP A 25 -5.63 -0.63 5.99
C ASP A 25 -6.21 0.14 4.82
N MET A 26 -7.50 -0.05 4.52
CA MET A 26 -8.20 0.66 3.44
C MET A 26 -9.01 1.82 4.01
N TYR A 27 -8.69 3.03 3.60
CA TYR A 27 -9.39 4.26 3.93
C TYR A 27 -10.25 4.70 2.75
N LYS A 28 -11.57 4.80 2.96
CA LYS A 28 -12.54 5.14 1.90
C LYS A 28 -13.54 6.19 2.34
N SER A 29 -14.11 6.90 1.36
CA SER A 29 -15.30 7.74 1.55
C SER A 29 -16.53 6.86 1.82
N GLU A 30 -17.47 7.36 2.63
CA GLU A 30 -18.73 6.71 3.01
C GLU A 30 -19.53 6.21 1.80
N ASN A 31 -19.47 6.93 0.68
CA ASN A 31 -20.43 6.80 -0.41
C ASN A 31 -19.92 6.03 -1.65
N CYS A 32 -18.76 5.34 -1.62
CA CYS A 32 -18.35 4.47 -2.75
C CYS A 32 -18.53 2.97 -2.48
N GLY A 33 -19.52 2.36 -3.14
CA GLY A 33 -19.68 0.89 -3.17
C GLY A 33 -18.52 0.17 -3.87
N CYS A 34 -17.91 0.83 -4.87
CA CYS A 34 -16.74 0.36 -5.61
C CYS A 34 -15.58 -0.09 -4.70
N CYS A 35 -15.29 0.71 -3.67
CA CYS A 35 -14.17 0.51 -2.76
C CYS A 35 -14.39 -0.74 -1.90
N SER A 36 -15.63 -1.01 -1.50
CA SER A 36 -15.97 -2.22 -0.73
C SER A 36 -15.79 -3.49 -1.57
N LEU A 37 -16.09 -3.43 -2.88
CA LEU A 37 -15.83 -4.56 -3.78
C LEU A 37 -14.34 -4.81 -4.00
N TRP A 38 -13.55 -3.74 -4.10
CA TRP A 38 -12.10 -3.84 -4.16
C TRP A 38 -11.53 -4.49 -2.89
N GLY A 39 -11.97 -4.08 -1.70
CA GLY A 39 -11.59 -4.71 -0.43
C GLY A 39 -11.89 -6.21 -0.41
N LYS A 40 -13.11 -6.62 -0.82
CA LYS A 40 -13.48 -8.03 -0.96
C LYS A 40 -12.61 -8.80 -1.95
N ALA A 41 -12.15 -8.14 -3.02
CA ALA A 41 -11.23 -8.77 -3.97
C ALA A 41 -9.85 -9.00 -3.33
N MET A 42 -9.36 -8.07 -2.51
CA MET A 42 -8.10 -8.26 -1.75
C MET A 42 -8.22 -9.37 -0.72
N GLU A 43 -9.35 -9.46 0.00
CA GLU A 43 -9.62 -10.56 0.94
C GLU A 43 -9.55 -11.93 0.25
N LYS A 44 -10.16 -12.06 -0.93
CA LYS A 44 -10.09 -13.29 -1.75
C LYS A 44 -8.67 -13.64 -2.19
N ASP A 45 -7.80 -12.64 -2.32
CA ASP A 45 -6.40 -12.80 -2.70
C ASP A 45 -5.48 -13.02 -1.49
N GLY A 46 -6.06 -13.22 -0.30
CA GLY A 46 -5.37 -13.59 0.93
C GLY A 46 -4.81 -12.42 1.73
N PHE A 47 -5.31 -11.19 1.51
CA PHE A 47 -5.04 -10.05 2.38
C PHE A 47 -6.06 -10.01 3.53
N GLU A 48 -5.63 -9.57 4.72
CA GLU A 48 -6.54 -9.11 5.76
C GLU A 48 -6.86 -7.64 5.51
N VAL A 49 -8.12 -7.29 5.26
CA VAL A 49 -8.51 -5.91 4.95
C VAL A 49 -9.20 -5.26 6.13
N ARG A 50 -8.58 -4.22 6.69
CA ARG A 50 -9.17 -3.37 7.73
C ARG A 50 -9.75 -2.12 7.07
N THR A 51 -11.07 -2.01 7.05
CA THR A 51 -11.76 -0.88 6.41
C THR A 51 -12.00 0.25 7.40
N HIS A 52 -11.54 1.45 7.02
CA HIS A 52 -11.71 2.69 7.75
C HIS A 52 -12.55 3.65 6.91
N ILE A 53 -13.71 4.02 7.43
CA ILE A 53 -14.62 4.97 6.77
C ILE A 53 -14.26 6.38 7.25
N MET A 54 -14.08 7.29 6.31
CA MET A 54 -13.69 8.67 6.57
C MET A 54 -14.57 9.63 5.77
N ASN A 55 -14.82 10.82 6.32
CA ASN A 55 -15.34 11.93 5.53
C ASN A 55 -14.29 12.42 4.51
N ASP A 56 -14.75 13.15 3.49
CA ASP A 56 -13.90 13.57 2.37
C ASP A 56 -12.75 14.49 2.80
N GLN A 57 -12.93 15.32 3.83
CA GLN A 57 -11.87 16.19 4.35
C GLN A 57 -10.75 15.38 5.00
N ALA A 58 -11.09 14.42 5.85
CA ALA A 58 -10.13 13.53 6.51
C ALA A 58 -9.40 12.65 5.48
N LEU A 59 -10.13 12.13 4.49
CA LEU A 59 -9.55 11.34 3.41
C LEU A 59 -8.59 12.18 2.54
N SER A 60 -8.95 13.42 2.23
CA SER A 60 -8.07 14.35 1.51
C SER A 60 -6.79 14.66 2.29
N ALA A 61 -6.90 14.92 3.60
CA ALA A 61 -5.75 15.13 4.47
C ALA A 61 -4.83 13.88 4.56
N LEU A 62 -5.41 12.68 4.57
CA LEU A 62 -4.66 11.43 4.51
C LEU A 62 -3.85 11.32 3.20
N LYS A 63 -4.48 11.61 2.04
CA LYS A 63 -3.80 11.60 0.73
C LYS A 63 -2.66 12.61 0.67
N GLU A 64 -2.85 13.78 1.24
CA GLU A 64 -1.82 14.82 1.38
C GLU A 64 -0.64 14.32 2.23
N LYS A 65 -0.93 13.75 3.40
CA LYS A 65 0.08 13.19 4.33
C LYS A 65 0.95 12.11 3.66
N HIS A 66 0.36 11.33 2.75
CA HIS A 66 1.08 10.29 2.00
C HIS A 66 1.78 10.79 0.73
N ALA A 67 1.73 12.10 0.47
CA ALA A 67 2.26 12.74 -0.73
C ALA A 67 1.68 12.13 -2.01
N ILE A 68 0.37 11.89 -2.04
CA ILE A 68 -0.32 11.38 -3.23
C ILE A 68 -0.62 12.58 -4.15
N PRO A 69 -0.06 12.61 -5.37
CA PRO A 69 -0.27 13.71 -6.31
C PRO A 69 -1.75 13.93 -6.60
N ALA A 70 -2.20 15.18 -6.65
CA ALA A 70 -3.61 15.52 -6.84
C ALA A 70 -4.22 14.85 -8.08
N GLY A 71 -3.49 14.80 -9.19
CA GLY A 71 -3.93 14.15 -10.44
C GLY A 71 -4.00 12.62 -10.40
N LEU A 72 -3.54 11.98 -9.31
CA LEU A 72 -3.59 10.53 -9.12
C LEU A 72 -4.60 10.10 -8.04
N ARG A 73 -5.30 11.05 -7.41
CA ARG A 73 -6.21 10.76 -6.30
C ARG A 73 -7.48 10.06 -6.78
N SER A 74 -7.90 9.04 -6.02
CA SER A 74 -9.08 8.20 -6.24
C SER A 74 -9.98 8.12 -4.99
N CYS A 75 -11.05 7.33 -5.02
CA CYS A 75 -12.07 7.25 -3.96
C CYS A 75 -11.60 6.56 -2.66
N HIS A 76 -10.50 5.81 -2.70
CA HIS A 76 -9.89 5.19 -1.53
C HIS A 76 -8.36 5.21 -1.61
N THR A 77 -7.74 5.06 -0.45
CA THR A 77 -6.30 4.85 -0.27
C THR A 77 -6.12 3.68 0.67
N ALA A 78 -5.30 2.71 0.29
CA ALA A 78 -4.91 1.57 1.09
C ALA A 78 -3.44 1.66 1.51
N VAL A 79 -3.10 1.12 2.68
CA VAL A 79 -1.73 1.06 3.19
C VAL A 79 -1.41 -0.39 3.55
N ALA A 80 -0.36 -0.92 2.92
CA ALA A 80 0.17 -2.27 3.16
C ALA A 80 1.63 -2.14 3.60
N GLY A 81 1.89 -2.16 4.91
CA GLY A 81 3.22 -1.87 5.45
C GLY A 81 3.69 -0.46 5.06
N ASN A 82 4.74 -0.36 4.23
CA ASN A 82 5.26 0.90 3.72
C ASN A 82 4.71 1.29 2.33
N LEU A 83 3.90 0.42 1.72
CA LEU A 83 3.36 0.60 0.37
C LEU A 83 1.99 1.30 0.43
N ILE A 84 1.88 2.43 -0.28
CA ILE A 84 0.63 3.15 -0.49
C ILE A 84 -0.06 2.63 -1.76
N ILE A 85 -1.36 2.37 -1.69
CA ILE A 85 -2.15 1.85 -2.79
C ILE A 85 -3.29 2.83 -3.02
N GLU A 86 -3.29 3.52 -4.14
CA GLU A 86 -4.27 4.54 -4.47
C GLU A 86 -5.19 4.05 -5.60
N GLY A 87 -6.49 3.93 -5.31
CA GLY A 87 -7.46 3.44 -6.29
C GLY A 87 -7.42 1.93 -6.54
N HIS A 88 -8.10 1.48 -7.60
CA HIS A 88 -8.31 0.07 -7.95
C HIS A 88 -7.05 -0.62 -8.50
N VAL A 89 -6.02 -0.77 -7.68
CA VAL A 89 -4.81 -1.53 -8.03
C VAL A 89 -5.09 -3.04 -7.89
N PRO A 90 -4.74 -3.90 -8.85
CA PRO A 90 -4.97 -5.34 -8.71
C PRO A 90 -4.08 -5.99 -7.64
N ALA A 91 -4.62 -7.01 -6.97
CA ALA A 91 -3.93 -7.75 -5.92
C ALA A 91 -2.59 -8.35 -6.39
N THR A 92 -2.55 -8.91 -7.59
CA THR A 92 -1.33 -9.46 -8.19
C THR A 92 -0.21 -8.44 -8.34
N THR A 93 -0.56 -7.18 -8.57
CA THR A 93 0.40 -6.07 -8.68
C THR A 93 0.91 -5.68 -7.30
N ILE A 94 0.03 -5.67 -6.29
CA ILE A 94 0.40 -5.40 -4.90
C ILE A 94 1.35 -6.46 -4.36
N HIS A 95 1.06 -7.76 -4.58
CA HIS A 95 1.97 -8.85 -4.18
C HIS A 95 3.35 -8.69 -4.81
N LYS A 96 3.43 -8.37 -6.11
CA LYS A 96 4.71 -8.12 -6.80
C LYS A 96 5.46 -6.91 -6.22
N ALA A 97 4.76 -5.83 -5.93
CA ALA A 97 5.36 -4.64 -5.32
C ALA A 97 5.92 -4.94 -3.93
N MET A 98 5.20 -5.69 -3.11
CA MET A 98 5.65 -6.10 -1.77
C MET A 98 6.88 -7.01 -1.80
N GLN A 99 7.02 -7.86 -2.83
CA GLN A 99 8.16 -8.79 -2.96
C GLN A 99 9.42 -8.13 -3.54
N SER A 100 9.25 -7.13 -4.40
CA SER A 100 10.35 -6.62 -5.24
C SER A 100 11.31 -5.67 -4.54
N GLY A 101 11.05 -5.26 -3.29
CA GLY A 101 11.86 -4.25 -2.58
C GLY A 101 12.02 -2.95 -3.40
N SER A 102 11.06 -2.68 -4.28
CA SER A 102 11.17 -1.68 -5.32
C SER A 102 11.23 -0.29 -4.69
N GLY A 103 12.04 0.61 -5.24
CA GLY A 103 12.24 2.00 -4.78
C GLY A 103 11.00 2.90 -4.87
N ILE A 104 9.80 2.30 -4.93
CA ILE A 104 8.50 2.93 -4.98
C ILE A 104 7.91 2.94 -3.56
N TYR A 105 7.22 4.01 -3.20
CA TYR A 105 6.45 4.07 -1.96
C TYR A 105 4.98 3.79 -2.20
N GLY A 106 4.54 3.68 -3.46
CA GLY A 106 3.14 3.39 -3.75
C GLY A 106 2.82 3.11 -5.20
N LEU A 107 1.58 2.67 -5.40
CA LEU A 107 0.94 2.35 -6.66
C LEU A 107 -0.35 3.16 -6.75
N ALA A 108 -0.65 3.72 -7.92
CA ALA A 108 -1.87 4.49 -8.14
C ALA A 108 -2.56 4.10 -9.45
N THR A 109 -3.88 3.96 -9.40
CA THR A 109 -4.76 3.92 -10.59
C THR A 109 -5.79 5.04 -10.48
N PRO A 110 -5.68 6.11 -11.30
CA PRO A 110 -6.50 7.31 -11.17
C PRO A 110 -7.97 7.12 -11.58
N VAL A 111 -8.40 5.92 -11.98
CA VAL A 111 -9.75 5.69 -12.50
C VAL A 111 -10.66 5.02 -11.48
N CYS A 112 -11.87 5.56 -11.34
CA CYS A 112 -13.02 4.90 -10.70
C CYS A 112 -13.84 4.23 -11.82
N GLN A 113 -13.65 2.93 -12.07
CA GLN A 113 -14.43 2.21 -13.07
C GLN A 113 -15.27 1.14 -12.38
N GLN A 114 -16.55 1.46 -12.15
CA GLN A 114 -17.58 0.51 -11.77
C GLN A 114 -18.00 -0.38 -12.98
N GLU A 115 -17.53 -0.07 -14.20
CA GLU A 115 -17.96 -0.74 -15.45
C GLU A 115 -16.79 -1.39 -16.22
N VAL A 116 -16.17 -2.42 -15.64
CA VAL A 116 -15.42 -3.42 -16.42
C VAL A 116 -15.83 -4.82 -15.98
N LEU A 117 -17.12 -5.11 -16.13
CA LEU A 117 -17.50 -6.47 -16.48
C LEU A 117 -17.15 -6.62 -17.97
N GLU A 118 -16.19 -7.50 -18.24
CA GLU A 118 -15.78 -8.02 -19.55
C GLU A 118 -14.67 -7.30 -20.38
N TRP A 119 -13.48 -7.92 -20.31
CA TRP A 119 -12.60 -8.29 -21.44
C TRP A 119 -11.81 -7.23 -22.25
N ARG A 120 -11.53 -6.02 -21.71
CA ARG A 120 -10.38 -5.21 -22.22
C ARG A 120 -9.74 -4.27 -21.19
N TRP A 121 -9.48 -4.79 -19.99
CA TRP A 121 -8.76 -4.06 -18.95
C TRP A 121 -7.31 -4.55 -18.86
N GLU A 122 -6.35 -3.71 -19.25
CA GLU A 122 -4.91 -3.93 -19.03
C GLU A 122 -4.47 -3.11 -17.80
N PRO A 123 -4.52 -3.67 -16.58
CA PRO A 123 -4.27 -2.93 -15.35
C PRO A 123 -2.89 -2.28 -15.29
N GLU A 124 -1.91 -2.91 -15.92
CA GLU A 124 -0.54 -2.40 -16.04
C GLU A 124 -0.43 -1.10 -16.86
N LYS A 125 -1.34 -0.85 -17.82
CA LYS A 125 -1.26 0.33 -18.70
C LYS A 125 -1.74 1.63 -18.05
N ARG A 126 -2.38 1.56 -16.88
CA ARG A 126 -2.82 2.73 -16.10
C ARG A 126 -2.27 2.77 -14.68
N LEU A 127 -1.32 1.89 -14.39
CA LEU A 127 -0.62 1.85 -13.11
C LEU A 127 0.47 2.94 -13.09
N THR A 128 0.40 3.83 -12.12
CA THR A 128 1.46 4.81 -11.85
C THR A 128 2.22 4.39 -10.61
N MET A 129 3.54 4.32 -10.71
CA MET A 129 4.40 4.06 -9.55
C MET A 129 4.80 5.39 -8.90
N LEU A 130 4.60 5.49 -7.59
CA LEU A 130 4.99 6.65 -6.80
C LEU A 130 6.42 6.46 -6.27
N SER A 131 7.37 7.29 -6.70
CA SER A 131 8.80 7.13 -6.36
C SER A 131 9.20 7.89 -5.10
N HIS A 132 10.16 7.36 -4.34
CA HIS A 132 10.63 8.03 -3.11
C HIS A 132 11.15 9.44 -3.35
N SER A 133 11.75 9.74 -4.51
CA SER A 133 12.23 11.08 -4.85
C SER A 133 11.10 12.12 -4.83
N HIS A 134 9.95 11.80 -5.41
CA HIS A 134 8.79 12.68 -5.42
C HIS A 134 8.25 12.95 -4.01
N ARG A 135 8.17 11.91 -3.17
CA ARG A 135 7.74 12.04 -1.78
C ARG A 135 8.64 13.01 -0.99
N MET A 136 9.95 12.97 -1.21
CA MET A 136 10.89 13.84 -0.49
C MET A 136 10.72 15.32 -0.90
N GLU A 137 10.46 15.58 -2.17
CA GLU A 137 10.20 16.93 -2.68
C GLU A 137 8.91 17.53 -2.11
N VAL A 138 7.81 16.77 -2.09
CA VAL A 138 6.55 17.19 -1.48
C VAL A 138 6.75 17.50 0.01
N LYS A 139 7.43 16.61 0.75
CA LYS A 139 7.69 16.84 2.18
C LYS A 139 8.55 18.07 2.45
N LYS A 140 9.54 18.36 1.58
CA LYS A 140 10.38 19.56 1.70
C LYS A 140 9.55 20.84 1.53
N SER A 141 8.73 20.91 0.48
CA SER A 141 7.84 22.05 0.22
C SER A 141 6.84 22.29 1.36
N SER A 142 6.27 21.21 1.93
CA SER A 142 5.38 21.33 3.10
C SER A 142 6.12 21.84 4.36
N SER A 143 7.40 21.48 4.54
CA SER A 143 8.20 21.99 5.67
C SER A 143 8.56 23.47 5.51
N GLU A 144 8.87 23.91 4.30
CA GLU A 144 9.20 25.31 3.98
C GLU A 144 7.97 26.21 4.14
N SER A 145 6.81 25.78 3.62
CA SER A 145 5.55 26.53 3.75
C SER A 145 5.04 26.61 5.20
N ASN A 146 5.31 25.61 6.03
CA ASN A 146 4.97 25.66 7.46
C ASN A 146 5.94 26.57 8.24
N SER A 147 7.21 26.66 7.84
CA SER A 147 8.18 27.59 8.42
C SER A 147 7.83 29.05 8.12
N GLN A 148 7.32 29.35 6.93
CA GLN A 148 6.91 30.70 6.54
C GLN A 148 5.60 31.16 7.19
N ARG A 149 4.76 30.24 7.65
CA ARG A 149 3.47 30.55 8.28
C ARG A 149 3.57 30.77 9.79
N ASN A 150 4.66 30.31 10.41
CA ASN A 150 4.91 30.37 11.85
C ASN A 150 6.04 31.35 12.22
N GLY A 151 6.46 32.22 11.30
CA GLY A 151 7.41 33.32 11.53
C GLY A 151 6.72 34.66 11.34
#